data_AF-A0A8T5PYK7-F1
#
_entry.id   AF-A0A8T5PYK7-F1
#
_cell.length_a   1.000
_cell.length_b   1.000
_cell.length_c   1.000
_cell.angle_alpha   90.00
_cell.angle_beta   90.00
_cell.angle_gamma   90.00
#
_symmetry.space_group_name_H-M   'P 1'
#
loop_
_entity.id
_entity.type
_entity.pdbx_description
1 polymer ?
#
loop_
_entity_poly.entity_id
_entity_poly.type
_entity_poly.pdbx_seq_one_letter_code
_entity_poly.pdbx_strand_id
1 'polypeptide(L)'
;MNFSKSDGHSSPCVKVGFLTVRFNYLCKKTLGKYPKVYRRPKKKILTSEFFSRSISDKLCSLSPTFQTTPSITIKKEGYLKIKQPTLKFIKNESLEFKWLALLTYFDFDGSISPSVRLKHKRELKKSKLYEYYQVQLEFEIRIAETNPQLNKELIDICSELGLKANKTTDKRNWSGIGGIRVIDIGSVRKFIERDTITEVKISGKSYRFEGLTKSSIMKSIKRIIKEVPLSKSFKTKKEAERYQKYLNSKLLTPYYKSPVV
;
A
#
# COMPACT_ATOMS: atom_id res chain seq x y z
N MET A 1 28.69 -1.03 -18.36
CA MET A 1 27.76 -1.86 -19.16
C MET A 1 26.65 -0.98 -19.70
N ASN A 2 26.67 -0.77 -21.01
CA ASN A 2 25.61 -0.08 -21.73
C ASN A 2 24.50 -1.09 -22.03
N PHE A 3 23.25 -0.74 -21.70
CA PHE A 3 22.09 -1.36 -22.31
C PHE A 3 21.26 -0.28 -22.99
N SER A 4 21.24 -0.35 -24.31
CA SER A 4 20.44 0.47 -25.21
C SER A 4 19.15 -0.26 -25.61
N LYS A 5 18.09 0.55 -25.72
CA LYS A 5 16.81 0.36 -26.43
C LYS A 5 15.79 -0.62 -25.84
N SER A 6 14.64 -0.05 -25.47
CA SER A 6 13.32 -0.64 -25.70
C SER A 6 12.29 0.49 -25.89
N ASP A 7 11.87 0.64 -27.13
CA ASP A 7 10.57 1.00 -27.68
C ASP A 7 9.70 2.11 -27.05
N GLY A 8 9.43 3.09 -27.91
CA GLY A 8 8.51 4.19 -27.68
C GLY A 8 7.07 3.72 -27.68
N HIS A 9 6.55 3.41 -26.50
CA HIS A 9 5.16 3.70 -26.19
C HIS A 9 5.09 5.05 -25.47
N SER A 10 4.50 6.03 -26.15
CA SER A 10 4.11 7.33 -25.61
C SER A 10 3.04 7.13 -24.53
N SER A 11 3.48 6.73 -23.34
CA SER A 11 2.65 6.74 -22.15
C SER A 11 2.15 8.17 -21.90
N PRO A 12 0.83 8.38 -21.75
CA PRO A 12 0.28 9.70 -21.50
C PRO A 12 0.90 10.26 -20.21
N CYS A 13 1.39 11.50 -20.30
CA CYS A 13 1.96 12.26 -19.20
C CYS A 13 1.07 12.11 -17.96
N VAL A 14 1.55 11.37 -16.96
CA VAL A 14 0.93 11.33 -15.64
C VAL A 14 0.96 12.77 -15.12
N LYS A 15 -0.21 13.39 -14.90
CA LYS A 15 -0.32 14.72 -14.31
C LYS A 15 0.44 14.70 -12.97
N VAL A 16 1.52 15.46 -12.94
CA VAL A 16 2.62 15.46 -11.95
C VAL A 16 2.22 16.08 -10.59
N GLY A 17 0.93 16.37 -10.36
CA GLY A 17 0.49 17.26 -9.29
C GLY A 17 0.19 16.66 -7.92
N PHE A 18 0.14 15.34 -7.73
CA PHE A 18 -0.49 14.75 -6.52
C PHE A 18 0.44 14.00 -5.56
N LEU A 19 1.54 13.42 -6.05
CA LEU A 19 2.58 12.83 -5.19
C LEU A 19 3.20 13.88 -4.26
N THR A 20 3.07 15.16 -4.64
CA THR A 20 3.57 16.32 -3.95
C THR A 20 2.71 16.73 -2.75
N VAL A 21 1.38 16.68 -2.76
CA VAL A 21 0.59 17.40 -1.71
C VAL A 21 0.82 16.85 -0.29
N ARG A 22 0.70 15.53 -0.07
CA ARG A 22 0.90 14.97 1.28
C ARG A 22 2.34 15.01 1.72
N PHE A 23 3.24 14.61 0.84
CA PHE A 23 4.67 14.65 1.14
C PHE A 23 5.10 16.09 1.44
N ASN A 24 4.64 17.07 0.66
CA ASN A 24 4.85 18.50 0.90
C ASN A 24 4.26 18.97 2.22
N TYR A 25 3.04 18.55 2.56
CA TYR A 25 2.42 18.91 3.84
C TYR A 25 3.19 18.30 5.02
N LEU A 26 3.55 17.01 4.94
CA LEU A 26 4.35 16.33 5.95
C LEU A 26 5.68 17.02 6.11
N CYS A 27 6.43 17.27 5.03
CA CYS A 27 7.67 18.04 5.06
C CYS A 27 7.45 19.43 5.65
N LYS A 28 6.40 20.18 5.27
CA LYS A 28 6.15 21.48 5.88
C LYS A 28 5.90 21.38 7.38
N LYS A 29 5.15 20.37 7.84
CA LYS A 29 4.83 20.19 9.25
C LYS A 29 6.03 19.73 10.09
N THR A 30 6.81 18.76 9.60
CA THR A 30 7.95 18.22 10.36
C THR A 30 9.23 19.03 10.18
N LEU A 31 9.42 19.59 8.98
CA LEU A 31 10.65 20.24 8.54
C LEU A 31 10.50 21.76 8.36
N GLY A 32 9.29 22.31 8.55
CA GLY A 32 9.03 23.75 8.43
C GLY A 32 9.13 24.31 7.00
N LYS A 33 9.38 23.46 5.99
CA LYS A 33 9.64 23.87 4.61
C LYS A 33 9.06 22.87 3.60
N TYR A 34 8.71 23.37 2.43
CA TYR A 34 8.32 22.53 1.30
C TYR A 34 9.56 21.95 0.59
N PRO A 35 9.51 20.71 0.10
CA PRO A 35 10.59 20.18 -0.70
C PRO A 35 10.55 20.80 -2.10
N LYS A 36 11.72 21.05 -2.70
CA LYS A 36 11.82 21.59 -4.06
C LYS A 36 11.61 20.45 -5.05
N VAL A 37 10.73 20.64 -6.03
CA VAL A 37 10.44 19.63 -7.05
C VAL A 37 11.20 19.98 -8.33
N TYR A 38 12.11 19.11 -8.74
CA TYR A 38 12.88 19.23 -9.97
C TYR A 38 12.46 18.14 -10.96
N ARG A 39 12.21 18.52 -12.20
CA ARG A 39 12.06 17.59 -13.32
C ARG A 39 13.40 17.52 -14.05
N ARG A 40 14.06 16.36 -14.04
CA ARG A 40 15.29 16.19 -14.83
C ARG A 40 14.91 16.05 -16.30
N PRO A 41 15.22 17.00 -17.20
CA PRO A 41 14.61 17.04 -18.55
C PRO A 41 14.83 15.76 -19.38
N LYS A 42 15.98 15.09 -19.17
CA LYS A 42 16.39 13.88 -19.89
C LYS A 42 15.97 12.56 -19.22
N LYS A 43 15.43 12.60 -18.00
CA LYS A 43 14.98 11.41 -17.28
C LYS A 43 13.51 11.58 -16.96
N LYS A 44 12.67 10.54 -17.15
CA LYS A 44 11.26 10.53 -16.69
C LYS A 44 11.18 10.41 -15.16
N ILE A 45 12.05 11.14 -14.44
CA ILE A 45 12.24 11.08 -13.00
C ILE A 45 11.90 12.47 -12.45
N LEU A 46 10.95 12.48 -11.52
CA LEU A 46 10.71 13.60 -10.64
C LEU A 46 11.61 13.43 -9.42
N THR A 47 12.35 14.47 -9.05
CA THR A 47 13.14 14.46 -7.82
C THR A 47 12.61 15.55 -6.90
N SER A 48 12.24 15.17 -5.68
CA SER A 48 11.90 16.11 -4.63
C SER A 48 13.12 16.23 -3.71
N GLU A 49 13.78 17.38 -3.73
CA GLU A 49 15.02 17.61 -2.98
C GLU A 49 14.77 18.61 -1.85
N PHE A 50 15.28 18.28 -0.67
CA PHE A 50 15.17 19.11 0.52
C PHE A 50 16.57 19.39 1.07
N PHE A 51 17.04 20.63 0.95
CA PHE A 51 18.35 21.05 1.46
C PHE A 51 18.19 21.92 2.69
N SER A 52 18.62 21.43 3.85
CA SER A 52 18.72 22.21 5.08
C SER A 52 19.68 21.55 6.05
N ARG A 53 20.78 22.24 6.38
CA ARG A 53 21.82 21.76 7.30
C ARG A 53 21.25 21.36 8.67
N SER A 54 20.44 22.24 9.28
CA SER A 54 19.77 21.99 10.56
C SER A 54 18.85 20.77 10.55
N ILE A 55 18.32 20.38 9.39
CA ILE A 55 17.44 19.22 9.23
C ILE A 55 18.25 17.99 8.90
N SER A 56 19.32 18.11 8.12
CA SER A 56 20.30 17.05 7.93
C SER A 56 20.83 16.57 9.28
N ASP A 57 21.16 17.48 10.21
CA ASP A 57 21.63 17.10 11.54
C ASP A 57 20.55 16.33 12.34
N LYS A 58 19.30 16.81 12.31
CA LYS A 58 18.16 16.10 12.93
C LYS A 58 17.92 14.74 12.29
N LEU A 59 17.95 14.64 10.98
CA LEU A 59 17.80 13.40 10.23
C LEU A 59 18.95 12.43 10.58
N CYS A 60 20.21 12.88 10.59
CA CYS A 60 21.38 12.08 10.93
C CYS A 60 21.31 11.57 12.37
N SER A 61 20.68 12.34 13.27
CA SER A 61 20.44 11.91 14.64
C SER A 61 19.45 10.73 14.74
N LEU A 62 18.54 10.54 13.77
CA LEU A 62 17.59 9.42 13.76
C LEU A 62 18.26 8.11 13.38
N SER A 63 19.09 8.13 12.34
CA SER A 63 19.98 7.03 11.97
C SER A 63 21.21 7.59 11.26
N PRO A 64 22.44 7.29 11.72
CA PRO A 64 23.64 7.88 11.17
C PRO A 64 23.91 7.46 9.71
N THR A 65 23.31 6.35 9.26
CA THR A 65 23.50 5.84 7.89
C THR A 65 22.27 6.02 7.01
N PHE A 66 21.10 6.35 7.59
CA PHE A 66 19.78 6.32 6.93
C PHE A 66 19.41 5.00 6.25
N GLN A 67 20.23 3.98 6.40
CA GLN A 67 20.01 2.69 5.75
C GLN A 67 18.89 1.98 6.49
N THR A 68 17.84 1.60 5.75
CA THR A 68 16.77 0.72 6.25
C THR A 68 17.10 -0.76 6.06
N THR A 69 18.16 -1.07 5.33
CA THR A 69 18.64 -2.43 5.04
C THR A 69 20.16 -2.52 5.12
N PRO A 70 20.72 -3.72 5.36
CA PRO A 70 22.15 -3.97 5.23
C PRO A 70 22.68 -3.61 3.84
N SER A 71 23.99 -3.37 3.74
CA SER A 71 24.68 -3.05 2.49
C SER A 71 25.81 -4.06 2.22
N ILE A 72 26.46 -3.94 1.07
CA ILE A 72 27.63 -4.77 0.71
C ILE A 72 28.75 -4.56 1.76
N THR A 73 28.91 -3.34 2.25
CA THR A 73 29.95 -2.98 3.24
C THR A 73 29.55 -3.38 4.67
N ILE A 74 28.26 -3.27 5.02
CA ILE A 74 27.76 -3.58 6.36
C ILE A 74 26.86 -4.81 6.30
N LYS A 75 27.42 -5.98 6.64
CA LYS A 75 26.69 -7.25 6.76
C LYS A 75 25.55 -7.15 7.78
N LYS A 76 24.57 -8.05 7.69
CA LYS A 76 23.37 -8.07 8.56
C LYS A 76 23.70 -7.97 10.05
N GLU A 77 24.67 -8.74 10.53
CA GLU A 77 25.04 -8.79 11.95
C GLU A 77 25.64 -7.45 12.40
N GLY A 78 26.43 -6.81 11.53
CA GLY A 78 26.96 -5.47 11.78
C GLY A 78 25.86 -4.41 11.72
N TYR A 79 24.95 -4.51 10.75
CA TYR A 79 23.83 -3.60 10.60
C TYR A 79 22.92 -3.62 11.81
N LEU A 80 22.60 -4.79 12.37
CA LEU A 80 21.74 -4.89 13.55
C LEU A 80 22.37 -4.33 14.83
N LYS A 81 23.70 -4.12 14.86
CA LYS A 81 24.41 -3.52 16.00
C LYS A 81 24.45 -1.99 15.96
N ILE A 82 24.23 -1.37 14.80
CA ILE A 82 24.19 0.11 14.69
C ILE A 82 22.82 0.66 15.10
N LYS A 83 22.76 1.96 15.37
CA LYS A 83 21.50 2.67 15.65
C LYS A 83 20.52 2.53 14.48
N GLN A 84 19.44 1.81 14.73
CA GLN A 84 18.39 1.53 13.76
C GLN A 84 17.49 2.76 13.53
N PRO A 85 16.93 2.91 12.31
CA PRO A 85 15.92 3.93 12.05
C PRO A 85 14.66 3.70 12.88
N THR A 86 13.94 4.79 13.20
CA THR A 86 12.76 4.76 14.06
C THR A 86 11.67 5.75 13.63
N LEU A 87 10.41 5.36 13.85
CA LEU A 87 9.18 6.13 13.71
C LEU A 87 8.71 6.74 15.05
N LYS A 88 9.52 6.71 16.12
CA LYS A 88 9.16 7.28 17.43
C LYS A 88 8.65 8.72 17.34
N PHE A 89 9.19 9.53 16.44
CA PHE A 89 8.74 10.90 16.24
C PHE A 89 7.27 10.99 15.79
N ILE A 90 6.75 9.97 15.08
CA ILE A 90 5.35 9.91 14.63
C ILE A 90 4.43 9.48 15.78
N LYS A 91 4.91 8.68 16.73
CA LYS A 91 4.11 8.14 17.84
C LYS A 91 3.55 9.22 18.76
N ASN A 92 4.22 10.36 18.89
CA ASN A 92 3.78 11.47 19.74
C ASN A 92 2.93 12.50 19.00
N GLU A 93 2.67 12.29 17.71
CA GLU A 93 1.90 13.23 16.89
C GLU A 93 0.39 12.97 16.96
N SER A 94 -0.39 13.94 16.47
CA SER A 94 -1.84 13.81 16.35
C SER A 94 -2.27 12.59 15.52
N LEU A 95 -3.48 12.07 15.78
CA LEU A 95 -4.06 10.96 15.00
C LEU A 95 -4.13 11.27 13.50
N GLU A 96 -4.44 12.52 13.14
CA GLU A 96 -4.47 12.96 11.74
C GLU A 96 -3.10 12.88 11.09
N PHE A 97 -2.05 13.30 11.81
CA PHE A 97 -0.68 13.20 11.32
C PHE A 97 -0.23 11.75 11.15
N LYS A 98 -0.56 10.88 12.12
CA LYS A 98 -0.29 9.43 12.04
C LYS A 98 -0.95 8.79 10.82
N TRP A 99 -2.22 9.14 10.55
CA TRP A 99 -2.91 8.73 9.34
C TRP A 99 -2.19 9.18 8.08
N LEU A 100 -1.79 10.46 8.05
CA LEU A 100 -1.11 11.04 6.90
C LEU A 100 0.24 10.35 6.64
N ALA A 101 0.99 10.05 7.68
CA ALA A 101 2.24 9.31 7.60
C ALA A 101 2.04 7.88 7.09
N LEU A 102 1.05 7.15 7.63
CA LEU A 102 0.73 5.79 7.18
C LEU A 102 0.31 5.76 5.70
N LEU A 103 -0.53 6.70 5.28
CA LEU A 103 -0.97 6.82 3.89
C LEU A 103 0.19 7.18 2.96
N THR A 104 1.13 7.99 3.41
CA THR A 104 2.35 8.32 2.67
C THR A 104 3.23 7.08 2.52
N TYR A 105 3.43 6.30 3.58
CA TYR A 105 4.10 5.00 3.53
C TYR A 105 3.44 4.06 2.50
N PHE A 106 2.11 4.02 2.50
CA PHE A 106 1.36 3.22 1.54
C PHE A 106 1.52 3.73 0.10
N ASP A 107 1.60 5.04 -0.12
CA ASP A 107 1.80 5.61 -1.45
C ASP A 107 3.12 5.13 -2.07
N PHE A 108 4.20 5.05 -1.28
CA PHE A 108 5.52 4.58 -1.73
C PHE A 108 5.64 3.06 -1.75
N ASP A 109 5.44 2.39 -0.63
CA ASP A 109 5.73 0.95 -0.45
C ASP A 109 4.50 0.09 -0.23
N GLY A 110 3.31 0.69 -0.33
CA GLY A 110 2.05 0.00 -0.14
C GLY A 110 1.47 -0.65 -1.39
N SER A 111 0.62 -1.65 -1.17
CA SER A 111 -0.22 -2.26 -2.20
C SER A 111 -1.58 -2.66 -1.61
N ILE A 112 -2.62 -2.58 -2.43
CA ILE A 112 -3.96 -3.06 -2.09
C ILE A 112 -4.39 -4.11 -3.11
N SER A 113 -4.78 -5.28 -2.62
CA SER A 113 -5.08 -6.46 -3.42
C SER A 113 -6.50 -6.95 -3.13
N PRO A 114 -7.50 -6.50 -3.91
CA PRO A 114 -8.82 -7.12 -3.87
C PRO A 114 -8.80 -8.46 -4.59
N SER A 115 -9.46 -9.47 -4.02
CA SER A 115 -9.60 -10.79 -4.62
C SER A 115 -11.00 -11.35 -4.40
N VAL A 116 -11.45 -12.16 -5.36
CA VAL A 116 -12.75 -12.85 -5.32
C VAL A 116 -12.47 -14.34 -5.32
N ARG A 117 -12.62 -14.99 -4.16
CA ARG A 117 -12.34 -16.41 -3.99
C ARG A 117 -13.63 -17.23 -4.10
N LEU A 118 -13.58 -18.31 -4.87
CA LEU A 118 -14.61 -19.34 -4.91
C LEU A 118 -14.16 -20.50 -4.01
N LYS A 119 -14.94 -20.81 -2.97
CA LYS A 119 -14.66 -21.88 -2.03
C LYS A 119 -15.76 -22.92 -2.10
N HIS A 120 -15.40 -24.20 -2.23
CA HIS A 120 -16.33 -25.30 -1.98
C HIS A 120 -16.38 -25.55 -0.48
N LYS A 121 -17.58 -25.56 0.10
CA LYS A 121 -17.79 -25.74 1.53
C LYS A 121 -18.71 -26.92 1.80
N ARG A 122 -18.41 -27.60 2.90
CA ARG A 122 -19.16 -28.71 3.46
C ARG A 122 -19.49 -28.37 4.89
N GLU A 123 -20.76 -28.42 5.25
CA GLU A 123 -21.23 -28.07 6.59
C GLU A 123 -22.19 -29.15 7.08
N LEU A 124 -21.91 -29.72 8.26
CA LEU A 124 -22.78 -30.69 8.90
C LEU A 124 -23.78 -29.94 9.78
N LYS A 125 -25.08 -30.02 9.48
CA LYS A 125 -26.15 -29.49 10.35
C LYS A 125 -27.14 -30.59 10.65
N LYS A 126 -27.39 -30.84 11.94
CA LYS A 126 -28.35 -31.87 12.40
C LYS A 126 -28.09 -33.22 11.70
N SER A 127 -26.83 -33.67 11.68
CA SER A 127 -26.38 -34.91 11.02
C SER A 127 -26.56 -34.99 9.50
N LYS A 128 -27.00 -33.90 8.84
CA LYS A 128 -27.08 -33.81 7.38
C LYS A 128 -25.91 -32.99 6.84
N LEU A 129 -25.21 -33.55 5.85
CA LEU A 129 -24.13 -32.85 5.14
C LEU A 129 -24.71 -31.92 4.08
N TYR A 130 -24.34 -30.65 4.14
CA TYR A 130 -24.69 -29.64 3.15
C TYR A 130 -23.45 -29.23 2.38
N GLU A 131 -23.48 -29.45 1.07
CA GLU A 131 -22.46 -28.97 0.15
C GLU A 131 -22.94 -27.69 -0.53
N TYR A 132 -22.08 -26.67 -0.56
CA TYR A 132 -22.38 -25.42 -1.24
C TYR A 132 -21.11 -24.71 -1.70
N TYR A 133 -21.28 -23.75 -2.59
CA TYR A 133 -20.21 -22.92 -3.12
C TYR A 133 -20.34 -21.51 -2.55
N GLN A 134 -19.25 -20.98 -2.00
CA GLN A 134 -19.21 -19.65 -1.43
C GLN A 134 -18.28 -18.76 -2.25
N VAL A 135 -18.80 -17.64 -2.73
CA VAL A 135 -18.00 -16.56 -3.32
C VAL A 135 -17.70 -15.56 -2.20
N GLN A 136 -16.42 -15.31 -1.94
CA GLN A 136 -15.95 -14.43 -0.88
C GLN A 136 -15.06 -13.33 -1.45
N LEU A 137 -15.37 -12.08 -1.10
CA LEU A 137 -14.53 -10.92 -1.32
C LEU A 137 -13.49 -10.83 -0.19
N GLU A 138 -12.23 -10.80 -0.56
CA GLU A 138 -11.12 -10.61 0.36
C GLU A 138 -10.30 -9.40 -0.10
N PHE A 139 -9.95 -8.53 0.85
CA PHE A 139 -9.16 -7.34 0.60
C PHE A 139 -7.92 -7.39 1.47
N GLU A 140 -6.78 -7.06 0.88
CA GLU A 140 -5.52 -7.09 1.56
C GLU A 140 -4.75 -5.80 1.30
N ILE A 141 -4.38 -5.10 2.36
CA ILE A 141 -3.48 -3.94 2.32
C ILE A 141 -2.12 -4.42 2.84
N ARG A 142 -1.05 -4.16 2.09
CA ARG A 142 0.32 -4.47 2.48
C ARG A 142 1.18 -3.21 2.44
N ILE A 143 2.18 -3.12 3.30
CA ILE A 143 3.29 -2.14 3.23
C ILE A 143 4.60 -2.90 3.37
N ALA A 144 5.48 -2.77 2.37
CA ALA A 144 6.72 -3.53 2.28
C ALA A 144 7.86 -2.91 3.09
N GLU A 145 7.79 -2.99 4.42
CA GLU A 145 8.87 -2.59 5.34
C GLU A 145 9.59 -3.81 5.91
N THR A 146 10.86 -3.98 5.54
CA THR A 146 11.67 -5.16 5.91
C THR A 146 12.52 -4.93 7.16
N ASN A 147 12.72 -3.68 7.59
CA ASN A 147 13.45 -3.38 8.80
C ASN A 147 12.67 -3.82 10.05
N PRO A 148 13.25 -4.65 10.95
CA PRO A 148 12.53 -5.15 12.12
C PRO A 148 11.98 -4.07 13.06
N GLN A 149 12.73 -2.99 13.28
CA GLN A 149 12.31 -1.92 14.17
C GLN A 149 11.19 -1.09 13.55
N LEU A 150 11.36 -0.65 12.30
CA LEU A 150 10.33 0.13 11.60
C LEU A 150 9.05 -0.69 11.42
N ASN A 151 9.16 -1.99 11.10
CA ASN A 151 8.01 -2.87 10.97
C ASN A 151 7.21 -2.98 12.27
N LYS A 152 7.90 -3.16 13.41
CA LYS A 152 7.25 -3.18 14.73
C LYS A 152 6.55 -1.85 15.01
N GLU A 153 7.24 -0.73 14.85
CA GLU A 153 6.68 0.59 15.14
C GLU A 153 5.52 0.95 14.19
N LEU A 154 5.53 0.45 12.95
CA LEU A 154 4.44 0.61 12.00
C LEU A 154 3.20 -0.21 12.38
N ILE A 155 3.37 -1.40 12.96
CA ILE A 155 2.26 -2.18 13.56
C ILE A 155 1.66 -1.42 14.74
N ASP A 156 2.50 -0.84 15.60
CA ASP A 156 2.03 -0.03 16.74
C ASP A 156 1.21 1.19 16.25
N ILE A 157 1.71 1.91 15.24
CA ILE A 157 0.98 3.02 14.61
C ILE A 157 -0.36 2.53 14.02
N CYS A 158 -0.37 1.39 13.32
CA CYS A 158 -1.61 0.80 12.82
C CYS A 158 -2.60 0.52 13.96
N SER A 159 -2.13 -0.04 15.08
CA SER A 159 -2.96 -0.34 16.25
C SER A 159 -3.59 0.93 16.84
N GLU A 160 -2.80 2.00 17.02
CA GLU A 160 -3.29 3.30 17.49
C GLU A 160 -4.33 3.92 16.54
N LEU A 161 -4.19 3.68 15.23
CA LEU A 161 -5.15 4.08 14.21
C LEU A 161 -6.37 3.14 14.14
N GLY A 162 -6.46 2.13 15.01
CA GLY A 162 -7.52 1.12 15.05
C GLY A 162 -7.51 0.18 13.85
N LEU A 163 -6.32 -0.14 13.33
CA LEU A 163 -6.10 -1.09 12.25
C LEU A 163 -5.44 -2.36 12.78
N LYS A 164 -6.02 -3.52 12.47
CA LYS A 164 -5.46 -4.83 12.79
C LYS A 164 -4.39 -5.22 11.76
N ALA A 165 -3.19 -4.69 11.94
CA ALA A 165 -2.02 -5.04 11.14
C ALA A 165 -1.26 -6.23 11.73
N ASN A 166 -0.79 -7.13 10.85
CA ASN A 166 0.05 -8.26 11.21
C ASN A 166 1.35 -8.21 10.42
N LYS A 167 2.43 -8.67 11.03
CA LYS A 167 3.70 -8.88 10.34
C LYS A 167 3.57 -9.99 9.29
N THR A 168 4.18 -9.81 8.13
CA THR A 168 4.37 -10.86 7.13
C THR A 168 5.82 -11.33 7.12
N THR A 169 6.04 -12.59 6.76
CA THR A 169 7.37 -13.20 6.66
C THR A 169 7.72 -13.42 5.19
N ASP A 170 8.98 -13.19 4.84
CA ASP A 170 9.55 -13.55 3.55
C ASP A 170 11.01 -13.95 3.75
N LYS A 171 11.28 -15.26 3.60
CA LYS A 171 12.63 -15.82 3.82
C LYS A 171 13.67 -15.30 2.82
N ARG A 172 13.24 -14.69 1.71
CA ARG A 172 14.12 -14.11 0.69
C ARG A 172 14.67 -12.74 1.10
N ASN A 173 14.03 -12.07 2.05
CA ASN A 173 14.48 -10.78 2.57
C ASN A 173 15.54 -10.98 3.65
N TRP A 174 16.49 -10.05 3.75
CA TRP A 174 17.63 -10.10 4.69
C TRP A 174 17.20 -10.30 6.16
N SER A 175 16.04 -9.75 6.54
CA SER A 175 15.49 -9.81 7.89
C SER A 175 14.50 -10.98 8.11
N GLY A 176 14.11 -11.70 7.04
CA GLY A 176 13.00 -12.65 7.07
C GLY A 176 11.61 -12.01 7.13
N ILE A 177 11.52 -10.67 7.01
CA ILE A 177 10.28 -9.89 7.12
C ILE A 177 9.81 -9.46 5.73
N GLY A 178 8.54 -9.70 5.43
CA GLY A 178 7.91 -9.28 4.17
C GLY A 178 7.24 -7.90 4.22
N GLY A 179 6.99 -7.37 5.42
CA GLY A 179 6.24 -6.14 5.63
C GLY A 179 5.15 -6.28 6.69
N ILE A 180 4.15 -5.40 6.60
CA ILE A 180 2.92 -5.49 7.38
C ILE A 180 1.72 -5.74 6.46
N ARG A 181 0.68 -6.35 7.01
CA ARG A 181 -0.54 -6.71 6.30
C ARG A 181 -1.79 -6.44 7.13
N VAL A 182 -2.80 -5.84 6.51
CA VAL A 182 -4.16 -5.68 7.05
C VAL A 182 -5.14 -6.45 6.17
N ILE A 183 -5.86 -7.41 6.76
CA ILE A 183 -6.87 -8.25 6.08
C ILE A 183 -8.26 -8.17 6.72
N ASP A 184 -8.34 -7.68 7.96
CA ASP A 184 -9.60 -7.51 8.67
C ASP A 184 -10.46 -6.48 7.96
N ILE A 185 -11.71 -6.82 7.65
CA ILE A 185 -12.57 -5.97 6.82
C ILE A 185 -12.89 -4.63 7.50
N GLY A 186 -13.03 -4.61 8.84
CA GLY A 186 -13.26 -3.37 9.58
C GLY A 186 -12.08 -2.42 9.43
N SER A 187 -10.87 -2.95 9.57
CA SER A 187 -9.62 -2.21 9.37
C SER A 187 -9.45 -1.76 7.92
N VAL A 188 -9.76 -2.61 6.94
CA VAL A 188 -9.74 -2.24 5.52
C VAL A 188 -10.72 -1.11 5.23
N ARG A 189 -11.97 -1.18 5.74
CA ARG A 189 -12.98 -0.13 5.60
C ARG A 189 -12.48 1.20 6.17
N LYS A 190 -11.97 1.17 7.39
CA LYS A 190 -11.40 2.35 8.05
C LYS A 190 -10.25 2.96 7.23
N PHE A 191 -9.38 2.13 6.68
CA PHE A 191 -8.27 2.60 5.84
C PHE A 191 -8.75 3.22 4.53
N ILE A 192 -9.70 2.58 3.81
CA ILE A 192 -10.19 3.10 2.52
C ILE A 192 -11.05 4.36 2.65
N GLU A 193 -11.67 4.58 3.82
CA GLU A 193 -12.48 5.78 4.09
C GLU A 193 -11.65 7.06 4.20
N ARG A 194 -10.34 6.95 4.44
CA ARG A 194 -9.43 8.12 4.51
C ARG A 194 -9.20 8.80 3.15
N ASP A 195 -9.78 8.26 2.08
CA ASP A 195 -10.08 8.89 0.77
C ASP A 195 -8.96 9.75 0.14
N THR A 196 -7.70 9.37 0.34
CA THR A 196 -6.62 10.25 -0.09
C THR A 196 -5.53 9.59 -0.93
N ILE A 197 -5.42 8.27 -1.08
CA ILE A 197 -4.27 7.66 -1.76
C ILE A 197 -3.99 8.24 -3.17
N THR A 198 -2.71 8.48 -3.45
CA THR A 198 -2.22 9.17 -4.65
C THR A 198 -2.64 8.46 -5.94
N GLU A 199 -2.68 9.20 -7.05
CA GLU A 199 -2.91 8.66 -8.41
C GLU A 199 -1.71 7.86 -8.96
N VAL A 200 -0.90 7.28 -8.08
CA VAL A 200 0.22 6.43 -8.45
C VAL A 200 -0.32 5.19 -9.16
N LYS A 201 0.11 5.03 -10.41
CA LYS A 201 -0.21 3.84 -11.23
C LYS A 201 0.53 2.64 -10.70
N ILE A 202 -0.15 1.51 -10.65
CA ILE A 202 0.45 0.22 -10.35
C ILE A 202 1.34 -0.17 -11.54
N SER A 203 2.58 -0.53 -11.24
CA SER A 203 3.55 -1.03 -12.22
C SER A 203 3.17 -2.44 -12.69
N GLY A 204 3.81 -2.91 -13.77
CA GLY A 204 3.58 -4.25 -14.35
C GLY A 204 3.89 -5.45 -13.44
N LYS A 205 4.26 -5.24 -12.16
CA LYS A 205 4.36 -6.31 -11.16
C LYS A 205 3.02 -6.96 -10.85
N SER A 206 1.89 -6.30 -11.15
CA SER A 206 0.55 -6.87 -11.04
C SER A 206 -0.20 -6.71 -12.36
N TYR A 207 -0.12 -7.73 -13.23
CA TYR A 207 -0.80 -7.72 -14.54
C TYR A 207 -2.29 -7.37 -14.43
N ARG A 208 -2.96 -7.86 -13.39
CA ARG A 208 -4.39 -7.62 -13.15
C ARG A 208 -4.74 -6.14 -12.94
N PHE A 209 -3.83 -5.35 -12.36
CA PHE A 209 -4.10 -3.97 -11.98
C PHE A 209 -3.14 -2.98 -12.63
N GLU A 210 -2.33 -3.44 -13.59
CA GLU A 210 -1.36 -2.64 -14.31
C GLU A 210 -2.04 -1.42 -14.96
N GLY A 211 -1.44 -0.24 -14.78
CA GLY A 211 -1.96 1.01 -15.33
C GLY A 211 -3.11 1.65 -14.54
N LEU A 212 -3.77 0.92 -13.64
CA LEU A 212 -4.74 1.49 -12.70
C LEU A 212 -4.02 2.24 -11.57
N THR A 213 -4.67 3.25 -11.01
CA THR A 213 -4.14 3.98 -9.86
C THR A 213 -4.56 3.30 -8.55
N LYS A 214 -3.73 3.39 -7.52
CA LYS A 214 -4.10 2.90 -6.17
C LYS A 214 -5.42 3.55 -5.71
N SER A 215 -5.61 4.84 -6.00
CA SER A 215 -6.86 5.58 -5.77
C SER A 215 -8.08 4.97 -6.47
N SER A 216 -7.97 4.62 -7.76
CA SER A 216 -9.11 4.06 -8.50
C SER A 216 -9.53 2.70 -7.95
N ILE A 217 -8.56 1.87 -7.55
CA ILE A 217 -8.83 0.57 -6.95
C ILE A 217 -9.55 0.71 -5.61
N MET A 218 -9.10 1.64 -4.76
CA MET A 218 -9.80 1.91 -3.50
C MET A 218 -11.23 2.40 -3.69
N LYS A 219 -11.47 3.28 -4.67
CA LYS A 219 -12.82 3.72 -5.03
C LYS A 219 -13.70 2.54 -5.45
N SER A 220 -13.17 1.64 -6.29
CA SER A 220 -13.87 0.41 -6.69
C SER A 220 -14.16 -0.49 -5.48
N ILE A 221 -13.21 -0.66 -4.56
CA ILE A 221 -13.40 -1.43 -3.33
C ILE A 221 -14.47 -0.79 -2.43
N LYS A 222 -14.39 0.52 -2.19
CA LYS A 222 -15.36 1.28 -1.37
C LYS A 222 -16.78 1.15 -1.91
N ARG A 223 -16.95 1.19 -3.23
CA ARG A 223 -18.23 0.95 -3.91
C ARG A 223 -18.74 -0.47 -3.66
N ILE A 224 -17.91 -1.47 -3.99
CA ILE A 224 -18.29 -2.89 -3.87
C ILE A 224 -18.68 -3.25 -2.44
N ILE A 225 -17.93 -2.77 -1.45
CA ILE A 225 -18.23 -3.02 -0.05
C ILE A 225 -19.61 -2.48 0.37
N LYS A 226 -20.13 -1.45 -0.31
CA LYS A 226 -21.48 -0.89 -0.06
C LYS A 226 -22.58 -1.62 -0.85
N GLU A 227 -22.29 -2.03 -2.08
CA GLU A 227 -23.30 -2.55 -3.01
C GLU A 227 -23.52 -4.06 -2.92
N VAL A 228 -22.50 -4.82 -2.51
CA VAL A 228 -22.58 -6.29 -2.53
C VAL A 228 -22.19 -6.91 -1.19
N PRO A 229 -22.82 -8.05 -0.82
CA PRO A 229 -22.39 -8.80 0.34
C PRO A 229 -20.96 -9.31 0.15
N LEU A 230 -20.15 -9.22 1.20
CA LEU A 230 -18.76 -9.69 1.21
C LEU A 230 -18.65 -11.20 1.01
N SER A 231 -19.73 -11.92 1.28
CA SER A 231 -19.83 -13.34 1.02
C SER A 231 -21.23 -13.71 0.56
N LYS A 232 -21.34 -14.56 -0.46
CA LYS A 232 -22.60 -15.10 -0.97
C LYS A 232 -22.45 -16.58 -1.28
N SER A 233 -23.42 -17.39 -0.84
CA SER A 233 -23.45 -18.83 -1.03
C SER A 233 -24.40 -19.24 -2.15
N PHE A 234 -24.08 -20.35 -2.83
CA PHE A 234 -24.78 -20.88 -3.99
C PHE A 234 -24.89 -22.40 -3.89
N LYS A 235 -25.99 -22.97 -4.40
CA LYS A 235 -26.18 -24.42 -4.45
C LYS A 235 -25.34 -25.05 -5.56
N THR A 236 -25.17 -24.35 -6.69
CA THR A 236 -24.44 -24.89 -7.85
C THR A 236 -23.12 -24.15 -8.09
N LYS A 237 -22.11 -24.87 -8.60
CA LYS A 237 -20.83 -24.29 -8.99
C LYS A 237 -20.99 -23.23 -10.09
N LYS A 238 -21.86 -23.51 -11.08
CA LYS A 238 -22.10 -22.63 -12.24
C LYS A 238 -22.64 -21.26 -11.84
N GLU A 239 -23.58 -21.20 -10.89
CA GLU A 239 -24.08 -19.92 -10.36
C GLU A 239 -23.00 -19.16 -9.61
N ALA A 240 -22.20 -19.86 -8.79
CA ALA A 240 -21.10 -19.26 -8.05
C ALA A 240 -20.02 -18.69 -8.99
N GLU A 241 -19.66 -19.41 -10.05
CA GLU A 241 -18.73 -18.95 -11.08
C GLU A 241 -19.26 -17.74 -11.85
N ARG A 242 -20.55 -17.73 -12.21
CA ARG A 242 -21.20 -16.56 -12.84
C ARG A 242 -21.11 -15.33 -11.92
N TYR A 243 -21.41 -15.50 -10.63
CA TYR A 243 -21.32 -14.41 -9.66
C TYR A 243 -19.88 -13.96 -9.39
N GLN A 244 -18.93 -14.89 -9.35
CA GLN A 244 -17.50 -14.58 -9.22
C GLN A 244 -17.00 -13.74 -10.40
N LYS A 245 -17.36 -14.12 -11.63
CA LYS A 245 -17.04 -13.35 -12.85
C LYS A 245 -17.64 -11.95 -12.81
N TYR A 246 -18.90 -11.82 -12.37
CA TYR A 246 -19.57 -10.54 -12.17
C TYR A 246 -18.83 -9.65 -11.14
N LEU A 247 -18.43 -10.18 -9.98
CA LEU A 247 -17.68 -9.40 -9.00
C LEU A 247 -16.28 -9.00 -9.51
N ASN A 248 -15.60 -9.91 -10.21
CA ASN A 248 -14.30 -9.62 -10.82
C ASN A 248 -14.40 -8.49 -11.86
N SER A 249 -15.44 -8.46 -12.68
CA SER A 249 -15.62 -7.35 -13.65
C SER A 249 -15.87 -6.03 -12.93
N LYS A 250 -16.68 -6.00 -11.87
CA LYS A 250 -16.92 -4.80 -11.06
C LYS A 250 -15.67 -4.24 -10.37
N LEU A 251 -14.71 -5.09 -10.00
CA LEU A 251 -13.42 -4.66 -9.45
C LEU A 251 -12.51 -3.99 -10.49
N LEU A 252 -12.58 -4.46 -11.74
CA LEU A 252 -11.70 -4.07 -12.83
C LEU A 252 -12.25 -2.94 -13.69
N THR A 253 -13.52 -2.57 -13.57
CA THR A 253 -14.05 -1.37 -14.22
C THR A 253 -13.62 -0.13 -13.44
N PRO A 254 -12.59 0.63 -13.88
CA PRO A 254 -12.26 1.90 -13.24
C PRO A 254 -13.50 2.80 -13.26
N TYR A 255 -13.74 3.47 -12.13
CA TYR A 255 -14.72 4.53 -12.06
C TYR A 255 -14.17 5.75 -12.81
N TYR A 256 -14.39 5.79 -14.11
CA TYR A 256 -14.44 7.06 -14.82
C TYR A 256 -15.75 7.71 -14.40
N LYS A 257 -15.68 8.73 -13.53
CA LYS A 257 -16.76 9.72 -13.58
C LYS A 257 -16.79 10.21 -15.02
N SER A 258 -17.98 10.21 -15.64
CA SER A 258 -18.24 11.03 -16.82
C SER A 258 -17.57 12.39 -16.61
N PRO A 259 -16.97 12.98 -17.64
CA PRO A 259 -16.46 14.33 -17.54
C PRO A 259 -17.56 15.17 -16.90
N VAL A 260 -17.22 15.81 -15.78
CA VAL A 260 -18.04 16.90 -15.27
C VAL A 260 -18.00 17.92 -16.40
N VAL A 261 -19.13 18.03 -17.11
CA VAL A 261 -19.37 19.04 -18.14
C VAL A 261 -19.33 20.40 -17.46
#